data_AF-A0AAU5XL30-F1
#
_entry.id   AF-A0AAU5XL30-F1
#
_cell.length_a   1.000
_cell.length_b   1.000
_cell.length_c   1.000
_cell.angle_alpha   90.00
_cell.angle_beta   90.00
_cell.angle_gamma   90.00
#
_symmetry.space_group_name_H-M   'P 1'
#
loop_
_entity.id
_entity.type
_entity.pdbx_description
1 polymer ?
#
loop_
_entity_poly.entity_id
_entity_poly.type
_entity_poly.pdbx_seq_one_letter_code
_entity_poly.pdbx_strand_id
1 'polypeptide(L)'
;MEFANGQIGILEVALAYGKDKKDPRSSLSVTGQDASSTKFTFKVNEPATVYYTLDGSRPTLKSPKLEAAGLREGAESLTVDKTTDVRWFSVDIAGNVENNYKPDGRHTGYRHEVVRVGGH
;
A
#
# COMPACT_ATOMS: atom_id res chain seq x y z
N MET A 1 38.76 13.83 3.03
CA MET A 1 38.11 12.55 2.69
C MET A 1 37.37 12.11 3.93
N GLU A 2 36.10 12.49 4.03
CA GLU A 2 35.31 12.34 5.25
C GLU A 2 34.33 11.18 5.08
N PHE A 3 34.63 10.07 5.73
CA PHE A 3 33.78 8.88 5.81
C PHE A 3 32.74 9.09 6.92
N ALA A 4 31.64 9.81 6.64
CA ALA A 4 30.52 9.92 7.59
C ALA A 4 29.13 10.12 6.95
N ASN A 5 28.98 10.02 5.63
CA ASN A 5 27.76 10.49 4.94
C ASN A 5 26.70 9.41 4.66
N GLY A 6 26.86 8.18 5.15
CA GLY A 6 25.96 7.06 4.82
C GLY A 6 24.69 6.97 5.67
N GLN A 7 24.73 7.43 6.93
CA GLN A 7 23.63 7.23 7.90
C GLN A 7 22.83 8.50 8.23
N ILE A 8 23.36 9.70 7.94
CA ILE A 8 22.62 10.96 8.14
C ILE A 8 21.52 11.09 7.08
N GLY A 9 21.79 10.68 5.82
CA GLY A 9 20.84 10.82 4.72
C GLY A 9 19.53 10.03 4.88
N ILE A 10 19.56 8.87 5.55
CA ILE A 10 18.32 8.10 5.82
C ILE A 10 17.42 8.77 6.86
N LEU A 11 18.00 9.48 7.84
CA LEU A 11 17.25 10.20 8.88
C LEU A 11 16.69 11.51 8.32
N GLU A 12 17.42 12.20 7.44
CA GLU A 12 16.91 13.37 6.74
C GLU A 12 15.74 13.02 5.82
N VAL A 13 15.82 11.91 5.10
CA VAL A 13 14.72 11.40 4.27
C VAL A 13 13.50 11.04 5.12
N ALA A 14 13.68 10.29 6.22
CA ALA A 14 12.58 9.97 7.13
C ALA A 14 11.96 11.24 7.76
N LEU A 15 12.77 12.24 8.11
CA LEU A 15 12.29 13.51 8.65
C LEU A 15 11.57 14.36 7.59
N ALA A 16 12.02 14.33 6.34
CA ALA A 16 11.37 15.01 5.22
C ALA A 16 9.98 14.42 4.93
N TYR A 17 9.86 13.09 4.91
CA TYR A 17 8.56 12.41 4.81
C TYR A 17 7.69 12.61 6.05
N GLY A 18 8.27 12.67 7.25
CA GLY A 18 7.53 12.96 8.49
C GLY A 18 6.95 14.38 8.57
N LYS A 19 7.43 15.31 7.75
CA LYS A 19 6.88 16.67 7.60
C LYS A 19 6.03 16.84 6.34
N ASP A 20 5.93 15.81 5.52
CA ASP A 20 5.14 15.84 4.30
C ASP A 20 3.64 15.84 4.65
N LYS A 21 2.89 16.69 3.94
CA LYS A 21 1.44 16.88 4.11
C LYS A 21 0.65 16.40 2.90
N LYS A 22 1.31 15.76 1.94
CA LYS A 22 0.67 15.19 0.77
C LYS A 22 0.25 13.79 1.13
N ASP A 23 -0.95 13.45 0.71
CA ASP A 23 -1.47 12.11 0.95
C ASP A 23 -0.64 11.09 0.14
N PRO A 24 -0.31 9.94 0.72
CA PRO A 24 0.36 8.87 -0.02
C PRO A 24 -0.56 8.39 -1.13
N ARG A 25 0.04 7.98 -2.25
CA ARG A 25 -0.66 7.40 -3.40
C ARG A 25 -0.20 5.96 -3.60
N SER A 26 -1.16 5.05 -3.52
CA SER A 26 -0.97 3.63 -3.72
C SER A 26 -1.62 3.15 -5.02
N SER A 27 -1.19 2.03 -5.59
CA SER A 27 -1.90 1.37 -6.69
C SER A 27 -1.71 -0.13 -6.63
N LEU A 28 -2.71 -0.88 -7.06
CA LEU A 28 -2.61 -2.32 -7.22
C LEU A 28 -1.90 -2.61 -8.54
N SER A 29 -0.97 -3.56 -8.54
CA SER A 29 -0.25 -4.02 -9.71
C SER A 29 -0.26 -5.54 -9.74
N VAL A 30 -0.94 -6.12 -10.71
CA VAL A 30 -0.89 -7.57 -10.96
C VAL A 30 0.51 -7.94 -11.42
N THR A 31 1.13 -8.91 -10.75
CA THR A 31 2.50 -9.38 -11.00
C THR A 31 2.54 -10.77 -11.64
N GLY A 32 1.45 -11.53 -11.52
CA GLY A 32 1.30 -12.85 -12.11
C GLY A 32 -0.17 -13.23 -12.16
N GLN A 33 -0.56 -13.98 -13.18
CA GLN A 33 -1.92 -14.49 -13.32
C GLN A 33 -1.86 -15.86 -13.97
N ASP A 34 -2.56 -16.79 -13.35
CA ASP A 34 -2.72 -18.19 -13.75
C ASP A 34 -4.21 -18.49 -13.98
N ALA A 35 -4.50 -19.71 -14.44
CA ALA A 35 -5.87 -20.16 -14.65
C ALA A 35 -6.71 -20.15 -13.36
N SER A 36 -6.08 -20.41 -12.21
CA SER A 36 -6.75 -20.57 -10.91
C SER A 36 -6.30 -19.56 -9.85
N SER A 37 -5.38 -18.64 -10.16
CA SER A 37 -4.95 -17.62 -9.20
C SER A 37 -4.42 -16.36 -9.87
N THR A 38 -4.51 -15.25 -9.16
CA THR A 38 -3.90 -13.98 -9.56
C THR A 38 -3.07 -13.45 -8.42
N LYS A 39 -1.80 -13.16 -8.73
CA LYS A 39 -0.83 -12.57 -7.82
C LYS A 39 -0.69 -11.08 -8.10
N PHE A 40 -0.78 -10.26 -7.07
CA PHE A 40 -0.63 -8.82 -7.17
C PHE A 40 0.17 -8.25 -6.00
N THR A 41 0.63 -7.03 -6.16
CA THR A 41 1.30 -6.24 -5.12
C THR A 41 0.69 -4.84 -5.08
N PHE A 42 0.91 -4.12 -3.99
CA PHE A 42 0.69 -2.67 -3.96
C PHE A 42 1.99 -1.93 -4.27
N LYS A 43 1.89 -0.86 -5.04
CA LYS A 43 2.94 0.13 -5.25
C LYS A 43 2.55 1.40 -4.51
N VAL A 44 3.51 2.05 -3.88
CA VAL A 44 3.33 3.33 -3.20
C VAL A 44 4.35 4.34 -3.75
N ASN A 45 3.99 5.61 -3.88
CA ASN A 45 4.90 6.66 -4.32
C ASN A 45 5.89 7.10 -3.22
N GLU A 46 5.63 6.71 -1.97
CA GLU A 46 6.39 7.08 -0.78
C GLU A 46 6.26 6.01 0.31
N PRO A 47 7.11 6.02 1.36
CA PRO A 47 7.04 5.06 2.45
C PRO A 47 5.69 5.12 3.17
N ALA A 48 4.85 4.10 2.98
CA ALA A 48 3.52 4.02 3.56
C ALA A 48 3.10 2.58 3.84
N THR A 49 2.27 2.38 4.87
CA THR A 49 1.63 1.11 5.18
C THR A 49 0.31 1.00 4.42
N VAL A 50 0.07 -0.11 3.71
CA VAL A 50 -1.19 -0.35 3.01
C VAL A 50 -2.09 -1.24 3.84
N TYR A 51 -3.32 -0.81 4.11
CA TYR A 51 -4.35 -1.58 4.79
C TYR A 51 -5.34 -2.07 3.75
N TYR A 52 -5.62 -3.37 3.71
CA TYR A 52 -6.45 -3.96 2.66
C TYR A 52 -7.45 -4.99 3.17
N THR A 53 -8.45 -5.27 2.34
CA THR A 53 -9.46 -6.31 2.54
C THR A 53 -9.71 -7.01 1.21
N LEU A 54 -9.78 -8.33 1.24
CA LEU A 54 -10.03 -9.16 0.06
C LEU A 54 -11.51 -9.59 -0.05
N ASP A 55 -12.29 -9.39 1.00
CA ASP A 55 -13.72 -9.78 1.02
C ASP A 55 -14.65 -8.68 0.46
N GLY A 56 -14.12 -7.57 -0.07
CA GLY A 56 -14.91 -6.39 -0.44
C GLY A 56 -15.50 -5.63 0.77
N SER A 57 -15.17 -6.03 2.00
CA SER A 57 -15.49 -5.27 3.21
C SER A 57 -14.72 -3.93 3.24
N ARG A 58 -15.18 -2.98 4.08
CA ARG A 58 -14.49 -1.69 4.24
C ARG A 58 -13.12 -1.90 4.90
N PRO A 59 -12.00 -1.42 4.32
CA PRO A 59 -10.71 -1.49 4.98
C PRO A 59 -10.63 -0.48 6.14
N THR A 60 -10.10 -0.90 7.28
CA THR A 60 -9.92 -0.06 8.48
C THR A 60 -8.49 -0.20 9.01
N LEU A 61 -8.13 0.57 10.04
CA LEU A 61 -6.83 0.42 10.71
C LEU A 61 -6.66 -0.95 11.42
N LYS A 62 -7.74 -1.74 11.54
CA LYS A 62 -7.72 -3.12 12.05
C LYS A 62 -7.60 -4.17 10.94
N SER A 63 -7.65 -3.76 9.67
CA SER A 63 -7.51 -4.66 8.53
C SER A 63 -6.07 -5.18 8.42
N PRO A 64 -5.87 -6.31 7.70
CA PRO A 64 -4.55 -6.78 7.32
C PRO A 64 -3.71 -5.66 6.70
N LYS A 65 -2.42 -5.64 7.09
CA LYS A 65 -1.45 -4.65 6.63
C LYS A 65 -0.51 -5.34 5.65
N LEU A 66 -0.29 -4.72 4.51
CA LEU A 66 0.85 -4.97 3.67
C LEU A 66 1.87 -3.88 3.99
N GLU A 67 3.03 -4.27 4.49
CA GLU A 67 4.18 -3.36 4.49
C GLU A 67 4.63 -3.24 3.03
N ALA A 68 4.11 -2.22 2.36
CA ALA A 68 4.58 -1.90 1.03
C ALA A 68 6.07 -1.59 1.19
N ALA A 69 6.88 -2.37 0.49
CA ALA A 69 8.30 -2.18 0.39
C ALA A 69 8.67 -0.70 0.39
N GLY A 70 9.20 -0.22 1.52
CA GLY A 70 9.98 1.00 1.50
C GLY A 70 11.15 0.85 0.52
N LEU A 71 11.89 1.94 0.30
CA LEU A 71 12.98 2.08 -0.67
C LEU A 71 14.08 0.98 -0.69
N ARG A 72 14.02 -0.05 0.18
CA ARG A 72 15.02 -1.11 0.36
C ARG A 72 14.51 -2.55 0.32
N GLU A 73 13.23 -2.83 0.54
CA GLU A 73 12.75 -4.22 0.62
C GLU A 73 11.87 -4.56 -0.58
N GLY A 74 11.71 -5.84 -0.95
CA GLY A 74 10.83 -6.23 -2.06
C GLY A 74 9.37 -6.17 -1.64
N ALA A 75 8.47 -5.67 -2.49
CA ALA A 75 7.06 -5.53 -2.12
C ALA A 75 6.44 -6.91 -1.87
N GLU A 76 5.84 -7.10 -0.69
CA GLU A 76 5.08 -8.33 -0.40
C GLU A 76 3.95 -8.48 -1.43
N SER A 77 3.77 -9.70 -1.93
CA SER A 77 2.77 -9.99 -2.97
C SER A 77 1.69 -10.89 -2.42
N LEU A 78 0.45 -10.57 -2.76
CA LEU A 78 -0.77 -11.28 -2.37
C LEU A 78 -1.24 -12.14 -3.53
N THR A 79 -1.78 -13.32 -3.21
CA THR A 79 -2.38 -14.22 -4.20
C THR A 79 -3.85 -14.42 -3.86
N VAL A 80 -4.72 -14.33 -4.86
CA VAL A 80 -6.15 -14.65 -4.76
C VAL A 80 -6.51 -15.76 -5.74
N ASP A 81 -7.32 -16.72 -5.29
CA ASP A 81 -7.75 -17.90 -6.06
C ASP A 81 -9.14 -17.75 -6.71
N LYS A 82 -9.81 -16.62 -6.47
CA LYS A 82 -11.08 -16.25 -7.11
C LYS A 82 -11.13 -14.76 -7.42
N THR A 83 -12.07 -14.36 -8.28
CA THR A 83 -12.35 -12.94 -8.51
C THR A 83 -12.67 -12.25 -7.19
N THR A 84 -11.86 -11.26 -6.84
CA THR A 84 -11.80 -10.64 -5.51
C THR A 84 -11.91 -9.12 -5.67
N ASP A 85 -12.86 -8.49 -4.97
CA ASP A 85 -12.94 -7.03 -4.84
C ASP A 85 -11.95 -6.59 -3.76
N VAL A 86 -10.76 -6.19 -4.19
CA VAL A 86 -9.72 -5.73 -3.28
C VAL A 86 -9.99 -4.29 -2.96
N ARG A 87 -10.16 -3.97 -1.67
CA ARG A 87 -10.28 -2.60 -1.17
C ARG A 87 -9.11 -2.27 -0.28
N TRP A 88 -8.54 -1.08 -0.42
CA TRP A 88 -7.35 -0.70 0.33
C TRP A 88 -7.21 0.81 0.52
N PHE A 89 -6.34 1.21 1.43
CA PHE A 89 -5.85 2.57 1.58
C PHE A 89 -4.43 2.55 2.14
N SER A 90 -3.63 3.57 1.84
CA SER A 90 -2.30 3.72 2.43
C SER A 90 -2.25 4.80 3.51
N VAL A 91 -1.39 4.61 4.50
CA VAL A 91 -1.07 5.58 5.56
C VAL A 91 0.44 5.77 5.59
N ASP A 92 0.90 7.00 5.41
CA ASP A 92 2.34 7.32 5.46
C ASP A 92 2.83 7.46 6.92
N ILE A 93 4.15 7.64 7.07
CA ILE A 93 4.80 7.73 8.39
C ILE A 93 4.39 8.96 9.22
N ALA A 94 3.92 10.04 8.59
CA ALA A 94 3.37 11.23 9.24
C ALA A 94 1.89 11.03 9.61
N GLY A 95 1.26 9.95 9.14
CA GLY A 95 -0.12 9.59 9.44
C GLY A 95 -1.16 10.17 8.48
N ASN A 96 -0.76 10.73 7.33
CA ASN A 96 -1.75 11.11 6.33
C ASN A 96 -2.33 9.84 5.69
N VAL A 97 -3.63 9.89 5.42
CA VAL A 97 -4.37 8.77 4.83
C VAL A 97 -4.69 9.09 3.39
N GLU A 98 -4.37 8.18 2.49
CA GLU A 98 -4.64 8.32 1.06
C GLU A 98 -6.09 8.80 0.80
N ASN A 99 -6.23 9.78 -0.10
CA ASN A 99 -7.51 10.36 -0.53
C ASN A 99 -8.34 10.96 0.63
N ASN A 100 -7.68 11.39 1.71
CA ASN A 100 -8.32 11.84 2.95
C ASN A 100 -9.32 10.82 3.51
N TYR A 101 -9.10 9.53 3.24
CA TYR A 101 -9.98 8.48 3.69
C TYR A 101 -10.03 8.43 5.22
N LYS A 102 -11.24 8.36 5.79
CA LYS A 102 -11.45 8.24 7.23
C LYS A 102 -11.83 6.80 7.58
N PRO A 103 -10.89 5.94 7.99
CA PRO A 103 -11.20 4.54 8.29
C PRO A 103 -12.24 4.36 9.40
N ASP A 104 -12.32 5.29 10.36
CA ASP A 104 -13.29 5.31 11.46
C ASP A 104 -14.65 5.95 11.10
N GLY A 105 -14.74 6.58 9.92
CA GLY A 105 -15.93 7.31 9.48
C GLY A 105 -16.88 6.49 8.60
N ARG A 106 -17.78 7.19 7.89
CA ARG A 106 -18.68 6.60 6.87
C ARG A 106 -18.21 6.82 5.43
N HIS A 107 -17.20 7.67 5.21
CA HIS A 107 -16.70 8.00 3.86
C HIS A 107 -16.08 6.78 3.19
N THR A 108 -16.23 6.64 1.87
CA THR A 108 -15.71 5.52 1.06
C THR A 108 -14.51 5.93 0.21
N GLY A 109 -13.70 6.88 0.70
CA GLY A 109 -12.50 7.37 0.00
C GLY A 109 -11.37 6.35 -0.17
N TYR A 110 -11.55 5.09 0.24
CA TYR A 110 -10.60 4.03 -0.02
C TYR A 110 -10.54 3.70 -1.50
N ARG A 111 -9.44 3.08 -1.92
CA ARG A 111 -9.27 2.55 -3.27
C ARG A 111 -9.87 1.17 -3.37
N HIS A 112 -10.33 0.82 -4.58
CA HIS A 112 -10.78 -0.52 -4.86
C HIS A 112 -10.48 -0.91 -6.30
N GLU A 113 -10.25 -2.21 -6.51
CA GLU A 113 -10.00 -2.81 -7.81
C GLU A 113 -10.42 -4.27 -7.77
N VAL A 114 -11.09 -4.71 -8.83
CA VAL A 114 -11.52 -6.10 -8.96
C VAL A 114 -10.41 -6.91 -9.59
N VAL A 115 -9.73 -7.72 -8.78
CA VAL A 115 -8.72 -8.66 -9.24
C VAL A 115 -9.42 -9.92 -9.71
N ARG A 116 -9.40 -10.17 -11.02
CA ARG A 116 -10.02 -11.35 -11.64
C ARG A 116 -9.04 -12.52 -11.65
N VAL A 117 -9.58 -13.72 -11.47
CA VAL A 117 -8.88 -14.99 -11.68
C VAL A 117 -9.44 -15.64 -12.94
N GLY A 118 -8.57 -16.19 -13.77
CA GLY A 118 -8.93 -16.72 -15.08
C GLY A 118 -8.80 -15.68 -16.19
N GLY A 119 -7.63 -15.63 -16.79
CA GLY A 119 -7.42 -15.08 -18.13
C GLY A 119 -7.14 -16.25 -19.04
N HIS A 120 -8.06 -16.54 -19.95
CA HIS A 120 -7.84 -17.42 -21.09
C HIS A 120 -8.01 -16.61 -22.37
#